data_AF-A0A831V1C2-F1
#
_entry.id   AF-A0A831V1C2-F1
#
_cell.length_a   1.000
_cell.length_b   1.000
_cell.length_c   1.000
_cell.angle_alpha   90.00
_cell.angle_beta   90.00
_cell.angle_gamma   90.00
#
_symmetry.space_group_name_H-M   'P 1'
#
loop_
_entity.id
_entity.type
_entity.pdbx_description
1 polymer ?
#
loop_
_entity_poly.entity_id
_entity_poly.type
_entity_poly.pdbx_seq_one_letter_code
_entity_poly.pdbx_strand_id
1 'polypeptide(L)' 'MTDTETGSSPRSGNGGDAETERVPAMQRILDNPFLLLFLGVTMPAVFYLIWGIMEVAQIPISQ' A
#
# COMPACT_ATOMS: atom_id res chain seq x y z
N MET A 1 -17.94 60.21 -21.33
CA MET A 1 -18.71 58.99 -21.66
C MET A 1 -17.71 58.05 -22.29
N THR A 2 -17.13 57.16 -21.49
CA THR A 2 -16.19 56.12 -21.95
C THR A 2 -16.86 54.80 -21.65
N ASP A 3 -17.10 54.04 -22.71
CA ASP A 3 -17.90 52.84 -22.73
C ASP A 3 -17.38 51.79 -21.76
N THR A 4 -18.34 51.26 -21.02
CA THR A 4 -18.17 50.17 -20.06
C THR A 4 -18.51 48.88 -20.79
N GLU A 5 -17.55 48.30 -21.52
CA GLU A 5 -17.64 46.91 -22.00
C GLU A 5 -16.85 46.05 -21.01
N THR A 6 -17.51 45.47 -20.01
CA THR A 6 -18.19 44.17 -20.09
C THR A 6 -17.23 43.03 -20.44
N GLY A 7 -16.97 42.17 -19.45
CA GLY A 7 -16.97 40.73 -19.71
C GLY A 7 -15.64 39.99 -19.68
N SER A 8 -14.74 40.25 -18.73
CA SER A 8 -13.77 39.24 -18.31
C SER A 8 -14.39 38.37 -17.20
N SER A 9 -15.34 37.51 -17.60
CA SER A 9 -15.83 36.42 -16.76
C SER A 9 -14.62 35.63 -16.22
N PRO A 10 -14.51 35.40 -14.89
CA PRO A 10 -13.55 34.43 -14.40
C PRO A 10 -13.96 33.09 -15.02
N ARG A 11 -13.09 32.60 -15.90
CA ARG A 11 -13.25 31.37 -16.64
C ARG A 11 -13.71 30.29 -15.66
N SER A 12 -14.95 29.86 -15.89
CA SER A 12 -15.61 28.68 -15.37
C SER A 12 -14.68 27.80 -14.56
N GLY A 13 -14.93 27.73 -13.25
CA GLY A 13 -14.32 26.75 -12.37
C GLY A 13 -14.41 25.38 -13.05
N ASN A 14 -13.28 24.93 -13.59
CA ASN A 14 -13.10 23.58 -14.03
C ASN A 14 -12.98 22.75 -12.76
N GLY A 15 -14.12 22.50 -12.12
CA GLY A 15 -14.32 21.37 -11.23
C GLY A 15 -14.25 20.09 -12.04
N GLY A 16 -13.10 19.89 -12.71
CA GLY A 16 -12.73 18.62 -13.28
C GLY A 16 -12.65 17.68 -12.10
N ASP A 17 -13.70 16.86 -12.01
CA ASP A 17 -13.70 15.51 -11.49
C ASP A 17 -12.43 15.22 -10.71
N ALA A 18 -12.55 15.33 -9.38
CA ALA A 18 -11.65 14.65 -8.48
C ALA A 18 -11.82 13.14 -8.76
N GLU A 19 -11.21 12.69 -9.86
CA GLU A 19 -10.85 11.31 -10.08
C GLU A 19 -10.13 10.92 -8.82
N THR A 20 -10.87 10.24 -7.95
CA THR A 20 -10.33 9.62 -6.76
C THR A 20 -9.40 8.57 -7.32
N GLU A 21 -8.16 8.97 -7.59
CA GLU A 21 -7.12 8.14 -8.17
C GLU A 21 -7.05 6.93 -7.24
N ARG A 22 -7.63 5.82 -7.70
CA ARG A 22 -7.81 4.63 -6.88
C ARG A 22 -6.42 4.08 -6.67
N VAL A 23 -5.80 4.48 -5.56
CA VAL A 23 -4.46 4.01 -5.18
C VAL A 23 -4.47 2.49 -5.35
N PRO A 24 -3.63 1.95 -6.25
CA PRO A 24 -3.63 0.53 -6.56
C PRO A 24 -3.47 -0.28 -5.27
N ALA A 25 -4.26 -1.36 -5.11
CA ALA A 25 -4.29 -2.13 -3.87
C ALA A 25 -2.90 -2.69 -3.50
N MET A 26 -2.08 -3.02 -4.50
CA MET A 26 -0.70 -3.43 -4.32
C MET A 26 0.18 -2.34 -3.71
N GLN A 27 -0.05 -1.08 -4.09
CA GLN A 27 0.68 0.08 -3.58
C GLN A 27 0.35 0.31 -2.10
N ARG A 28 -0.93 0.22 -1.71
CA ARG A 28 -1.35 0.33 -0.29
C ARG A 28 -0.71 -0.71 0.64
N ILE A 29 -0.40 -1.90 0.11
CA ILE A 29 0.27 -2.95 0.90
C ILE A 29 1.74 -2.58 1.13
N LEU A 30 2.39 -1.98 0.13
CA LEU A 30 3.78 -1.53 0.20
C LEU A 30 3.97 -0.19 0.92
N ASP A 31 2.95 0.68 0.91
CA ASP A 31 2.97 2.00 1.54
C ASP A 31 2.75 1.94 3.07
N ASN A 32 2.28 0.79 3.59
CA ASN A 32 2.05 0.59 5.02
C ASN A 32 3.28 -0.02 5.69
N PRO A 33 4.09 0.75 6.44
CA PRO A 33 5.32 0.26 7.05
C PRO A 33 5.08 -0.90 8.02
N PHE A 34 3.92 -0.95 8.70
CA PHE A 34 3.55 -2.07 9.56
C PHE A 34 3.25 -3.36 8.79
N LEU A 35 2.66 -3.28 7.59
CA LEU A 35 2.44 -4.45 6.74
C LEU A 35 3.77 -4.97 6.19
N LEU A 36 4.68 -4.06 5.81
CA LEU A 36 6.05 -4.41 5.42
C LEU A 36 6.83 -5.04 6.58
N LEU A 37 6.73 -4.49 7.78
CA LEU A 37 7.36 -5.03 8.98
C LEU A 37 6.79 -6.42 9.31
N PHE A 38 5.46 -6.54 9.32
CA PHE A 38 4.78 -7.81 9.57
C PHE A 38 5.23 -8.88 8.57
N LEU A 39 5.20 -8.58 7.27
CA LEU A 39 5.63 -9.51 6.23
C LEU A 39 7.13 -9.83 6.37
N GLY A 40 7.95 -8.84 6.70
CA GLY A 40 9.40 -8.97 6.88
C GLY A 40 9.81 -9.82 8.08
N VAL A 41 9.05 -9.82 9.18
CA VAL A 41 9.29 -10.68 10.34
C VAL A 41 8.61 -12.04 10.18
N THR A 42 7.43 -12.08 9.55
CA THR A 42 6.66 -13.32 9.35
C THR A 42 7.37 -14.26 8.38
N MET A 43 7.98 -13.74 7.30
CA MET A 43 8.77 -14.54 6.35
C MET A 43 9.84 -15.40 7.03
N PRO A 44 10.83 -14.84 7.74
CA PRO A 44 11.85 -15.62 8.42
C PRO A 44 11.25 -16.43 9.57
N ALA A 45 10.26 -15.92 10.31
CA ALA A 45 9.63 -16.67 11.40
C ALA A 45 9.02 -17.98 10.90
N VAL A 46 8.21 -17.95 9.83
CA VAL A 46 7.62 -19.15 9.23
C VAL A 46 8.71 -20.07 8.68
N PHE A 47 9.74 -19.51 8.03
CA PHE A 47 10.84 -20.29 7.49
C PHE A 47 11.59 -21.06 8.61
N TYR A 48 11.96 -20.38 9.69
CA TYR A 48 12.59 -21.01 10.86
C TYR A 48 11.66 -21.97 11.58
N LEU A 49 10.36 -21.70 11.60
CA LEU A 49 9.38 -22.58 12.23
C LEU A 49 9.26 -23.90 11.46
N ILE A 50 9.16 -23.83 10.13
CA ILE A 50 9.14 -25.02 9.27
C ILE A 50 10.46 -25.78 9.37
N TRP A 51 11.60 -25.08 9.28
CA TRP A 51 12.91 -25.69 9.45
C TRP A 51 13.01 -26.39 10.81
N GLY A 52 12.68 -25.70 11.91
CA GLY A 52 12.78 -26.24 13.25
C GLY A 52 11.88 -27.46 13.47
N ILE A 53 10.67 -27.46 12.89
CA ILE A 53 9.78 -28.62 12.92
C ILE A 53 10.39 -29.80 12.15
N MET A 54 10.94 -29.55 10.96
CA MET A 54 11.63 -30.58 10.18
C MET A 54 12.83 -31.15 10.95
N GLU A 55 13.65 -30.29 11.55
CA GLU A 55 14.80 -30.67 12.37
C GLU A 55 14.36 -31.60 13.51
N VAL A 56 13.37 -31.18 14.30
CA VAL A 56 12.87 -31.97 15.44
C VAL A 56 12.24 -33.29 14.99
N ALA A 57 11.51 -33.31 13.88
CA ALA A 57 10.89 -34.52 13.35
C ALA A 57 11.92 -35.54 12.83
N GLN A 58 13.11 -35.09 12.43
CA GLN A 58 14.21 -35.94 11.98
C GLN A 58 15.09 -36.45 13.11
N ILE A 59 14.98 -35.91 14.33
CA ILE A 59 15.72 -36.41 15.49
C ILE A 59 15.21 -37.83 15.80
N PRO A 60 16.04 -38.87 15.66
CA PRO A 60 15.63 -40.21 16.04
C PRO A 60 15.46 -40.23 17.56
N ILE A 61 14.23 -40.49 17.98
CA ILE A 61 13.89 -40.80 19.37
C ILE A 61 14.52 -42.16 19.69
N SER A 62 15.74 -42.11 20.20
CA SER A 62 16.45 -43.28 20.73
C SER A 62 15.63 -43.86 21.87
N GLN A 63 15.07 -45.04 21.63
CA GLN A 63 14.52 -45.93 22.66
C GLN A 63 15.66 -46.63 23.39
#